data_AF-Q4SXE5-F1
#
_entry.id   AF-Q4SXE5-F1
#
_cell.length_a   1.000
_cell.length_b   1.000
_cell.length_c   1.000
_cell.angle_alpha   90.00
_cell.angle_beta   90.00
_cell.angle_gamma   90.00
#
_symmetry.space_group_name_H-M   'P 1'
#
loop_
_entity.id
_entity.type
_entity.pdbx_description
1 polymer ?
#
loop_
_entity_poly.entity_id
_entity_poly.type
_entity_poly.pdbx_seq_one_letter_code
_entity_poly.pdbx_strand_id
1 'polypeptide(L)'
;VSLQKGPETKKSVLLVLDPKRSNAINIGMTVLPAVHVIKAAILSFDEFAISKEGIEKILTMVPTEEEKLKIQEAQLANPDVPLGTAEHFLSSLASISALTPRLQLWAFKLNYEALEK
;
A
#
# COMPACT_ATOMS: atom_id res chain seq x y z
N VAL A 1 -24.27 -21.98 -2.62
CA VAL A 1 -23.62 -21.42 -3.82
C VAL A 1 -22.18 -21.06 -3.44
N SER A 2 -21.25 -21.31 -4.36
CA SER A 2 -19.84 -20.86 -4.36
C SER A 2 -18.83 -21.59 -3.46
N LEU A 3 -17.93 -22.29 -4.17
CA LEU A 3 -16.69 -22.90 -3.73
C LEU A 3 -15.61 -21.84 -3.46
N GLN A 4 -14.71 -22.08 -2.51
CA GLN A 4 -13.26 -22.27 -2.80
C GLN A 4 -12.47 -22.68 -1.55
N LYS A 5 -11.73 -23.78 -1.70
CA LYS A 5 -10.70 -24.26 -0.78
C LYS A 5 -9.44 -23.40 -0.93
N GLY A 6 -8.75 -23.12 0.18
CA GLY A 6 -7.33 -22.77 0.21
C GLY A 6 -6.68 -23.45 1.42
N PRO A 7 -5.75 -24.41 1.24
CA PRO A 7 -4.99 -25.02 2.33
C PRO A 7 -3.77 -24.15 2.73
N GLU A 8 -3.06 -24.57 3.78
CA GLU A 8 -1.66 -24.21 4.14
C GLU A 8 -1.44 -23.26 5.35
N THR A 9 -1.69 -23.81 6.54
CA THR A 9 -0.65 -24.22 7.49
C THR A 9 0.60 -23.33 7.64
N LYS A 10 0.75 -22.73 8.84
CA LYS A 10 2.01 -22.32 9.51
C LYS A 10 2.78 -21.14 8.89
N LYS A 11 2.23 -19.93 8.96
CA LYS A 11 3.05 -18.72 9.07
C LYS A 11 2.38 -17.82 10.11
N SER A 12 3.14 -17.34 11.09
CA SER A 12 2.66 -16.49 12.19
C SER A 12 2.04 -15.15 11.74
N VAL A 13 1.95 -14.94 10.42
CA VAL A 13 1.38 -13.79 9.73
C VAL A 13 0.60 -14.24 8.50
N LEU A 14 -0.53 -13.59 8.25
CA LEU A 14 -1.40 -13.80 7.09
C LEU A 14 -0.77 -13.17 5.85
N LEU A 15 -0.38 -14.01 4.89
CA LEU A 15 0.15 -13.60 3.59
C LEU A 15 -0.84 -14.00 2.49
N VAL A 16 -1.69 -13.07 2.09
CA VAL A 16 -2.69 -13.29 1.00
C VAL A 16 -2.21 -12.86 -0.37
N LEU A 17 -1.16 -12.06 -0.40
CA LEU A 17 -0.57 -11.54 -1.62
C LEU A 17 0.45 -12.51 -2.19
N ASP A 18 0.62 -12.44 -3.50
CA ASP A 18 1.68 -13.17 -4.18
C ASP A 18 3.04 -12.79 -3.58
N PRO A 19 3.94 -13.75 -3.32
CA PRO A 19 5.26 -13.47 -2.74
C PRO A 19 6.06 -12.47 -3.59
N LYS A 20 5.86 -12.44 -4.91
CA LYS A 20 6.46 -11.45 -5.81
C LYS A 20 5.95 -10.02 -5.53
N ARG A 21 4.64 -9.86 -5.33
CA ARG A 21 4.00 -8.59 -4.95
C ARG A 21 4.45 -8.16 -3.57
N SER A 22 4.37 -9.07 -2.59
CA SER A 22 4.78 -8.81 -1.20
C SER A 22 6.26 -8.39 -1.13
N ASN A 23 7.14 -9.01 -1.92
CA ASN A 23 8.55 -8.58 -2.04
C ASN A 23 8.70 -7.18 -2.64
N ALA A 24 7.97 -6.86 -3.71
CA ALA A 24 8.00 -5.53 -4.31
C ALA A 24 7.58 -4.43 -3.33
N ILE A 25 6.52 -4.69 -2.54
CA ILE A 25 6.07 -3.78 -1.47
C ILE A 25 7.13 -3.65 -0.39
N ASN A 26 7.70 -4.76 0.10
CA ASN A 26 8.73 -4.69 1.14
C ASN A 26 9.97 -3.91 0.68
N ILE A 27 10.39 -4.07 -0.58
CA ILE A 27 11.47 -3.25 -1.19
C ILE A 27 11.03 -1.78 -1.33
N GLY A 28 9.76 -1.53 -1.63
CA GLY A 28 9.18 -0.18 -1.60
C GLY A 28 9.24 0.44 -0.20
N MET A 29 8.92 -0.33 0.83
CA MET A 29 8.91 0.13 2.23
C MET A 29 10.31 0.42 2.78
N THR A 30 11.39 -0.10 2.19
CA THR A 30 12.75 0.31 2.61
C THR A 30 13.12 1.70 2.11
N VAL A 31 12.50 2.16 1.02
CA VAL A 31 12.73 3.48 0.43
C VAL A 31 11.62 4.48 0.76
N LEU A 32 10.52 4.01 1.36
CA LEU A 32 9.39 4.81 1.77
C LEU A 32 9.33 4.91 3.29
N PRO A 33 8.88 6.05 3.84
CA PRO A 33 8.63 6.17 5.27
C PRO A 33 7.43 5.30 5.69
N ALA A 34 7.13 5.28 6.98
CA ALA A 34 6.04 4.46 7.51
C ALA A 34 4.68 4.81 6.88
N VAL A 35 3.80 3.82 6.71
CA VAL A 35 2.52 3.99 5.98
C VAL A 35 1.61 5.09 6.55
N HIS A 36 1.68 5.32 7.87
CA HIS A 36 0.95 6.40 8.52
C HIS A 36 1.50 7.78 8.12
N VAL A 37 2.82 7.91 7.95
CA VAL A 37 3.47 9.11 7.41
C VAL A 37 3.04 9.30 5.98
N ILE A 38 3.02 8.24 5.16
CA ILE A 38 2.57 8.32 3.77
C ILE A 38 1.13 8.82 3.69
N LYS A 39 0.25 8.25 4.50
CA LYS A 39 -1.14 8.68 4.58
C LYS A 39 -1.25 10.16 4.96
N ALA A 40 -0.54 10.59 6.00
CA ALA A 40 -0.55 11.98 6.47
C ALA A 40 0.05 12.94 5.42
N ALA A 41 1.12 12.53 4.75
CA ALA A 41 1.81 13.31 3.73
C ALA A 41 0.96 13.49 2.48
N ILE A 42 0.23 12.45 2.04
CA ILE A 42 -0.71 12.55 0.93
C ILE A 42 -1.93 13.43 1.29
N LEU A 43 -2.35 13.42 2.55
CA LEU A 43 -3.43 14.28 3.05
C LEU A 43 -2.99 15.75 3.15
N SER A 44 -1.73 16.00 3.50
CA SER A 44 -1.19 17.34 3.77
C SER A 44 -0.29 17.89 2.65
N PHE A 45 -0.08 17.12 1.57
CA PHE A 45 0.88 17.40 0.49
C PHE A 45 2.29 17.73 1.01
N ASP A 46 2.77 16.92 1.96
CA ASP A 46 4.04 17.17 2.68
C ASP A 46 5.26 16.71 1.88
N GLU A 47 5.82 17.63 1.10
CA GLU A 47 6.99 17.42 0.23
C GLU A 47 8.28 16.99 0.97
N PHE A 48 8.38 17.25 2.28
CA PHE A 48 9.53 16.83 3.09
C PHE A 48 9.39 15.38 3.55
N ALA A 49 8.16 14.91 3.73
CA ALA A 49 7.89 13.54 4.12
C ALA A 49 8.06 12.55 2.95
N ILE A 50 7.67 12.92 1.73
CA ILE A 50 7.86 12.07 0.54
C ILE A 50 8.34 12.87 -0.67
N SER A 51 9.46 12.44 -1.22
CA SER A 51 10.02 12.93 -2.48
C SER A 51 9.25 12.42 -3.70
N LYS A 52 9.44 13.07 -4.86
CA LYS A 52 8.83 12.65 -6.14
C LYS A 52 8.99 11.15 -6.45
N GLU A 53 10.18 10.59 -6.24
CA GLU A 53 10.43 9.16 -6.43
C GLU A 53 9.55 8.27 -5.55
N GLY A 54 9.31 8.68 -4.30
CA GLY A 54 8.43 7.96 -3.38
C GLY A 54 6.98 7.98 -3.86
N ILE A 55 6.50 9.11 -4.39
CA ILE A 55 5.16 9.24 -4.97
C ILE A 55 4.99 8.30 -6.17
N GLU A 56 5.93 8.31 -7.12
CA GLU A 56 5.90 7.40 -8.27
C GLU A 56 5.94 5.93 -7.83
N LYS A 57 6.78 5.61 -6.84
CA LYS A 57 6.84 4.28 -6.26
C LYS A 57 5.48 3.86 -5.70
N ILE A 58 4.84 4.69 -4.87
CA ILE A 58 3.52 4.41 -4.31
C ILE A 58 2.49 4.24 -5.42
N LEU A 59 2.52 5.09 -6.46
CA LEU A 59 1.65 4.99 -7.63
C LEU A 59 1.77 3.63 -8.35
N THR A 60 2.99 3.13 -8.51
CA THR A 60 3.24 1.78 -9.08
C THR A 60 2.89 0.63 -8.14
N MET A 61 2.74 0.92 -6.84
CA MET A 61 2.41 -0.02 -5.77
C MET A 61 0.99 0.17 -5.23
N VAL A 62 0.12 0.89 -5.95
CA VAL A 62 -1.29 1.05 -5.55
C VAL A 62 -1.95 -0.34 -5.54
N PRO A 63 -2.55 -0.76 -4.42
CA PRO A 63 -3.30 -2.01 -4.35
C PRO A 63 -4.52 -1.93 -5.24
N THR A 64 -4.83 -3.02 -5.92
CA THR A 64 -6.13 -3.19 -6.57
C THR A 64 -7.20 -3.51 -5.53
N GLU A 65 -8.46 -3.22 -5.88
CA GLU A 65 -9.61 -3.53 -5.00
C GLU A 65 -9.71 -5.03 -4.69
N GLU A 66 -9.30 -5.89 -5.62
CA GLU A 66 -9.23 -7.35 -5.42
C GLU A 66 -8.21 -7.73 -4.33
N GLU A 67 -7.03 -7.11 -4.32
CA GLU A 67 -6.01 -7.35 -3.29
C GLU A 67 -6.51 -6.90 -1.92
N LYS A 68 -7.17 -5.73 -1.85
CA LYS A 68 -7.82 -5.25 -0.62
C LYS A 68 -8.86 -6.22 -0.12
N LEU A 69 -9.74 -6.72 -0.99
CA LEU A 69 -10.78 -7.69 -0.65
C LEU A 69 -10.18 -8.97 -0.09
N LYS A 70 -9.14 -9.53 -0.74
CA LYS A 70 -8.43 -10.71 -0.23
C LYS A 70 -7.85 -10.50 1.17
N ILE A 71 -7.22 -9.34 1.41
CA ILE A 71 -6.66 -9.00 2.73
C ILE A 71 -7.79 -8.96 3.78
N GLN A 72 -8.91 -8.32 3.44
CA GLN A 72 -10.04 -8.17 4.33
C GLN A 72 -10.72 -9.52 4.63
N GLU A 73 -10.94 -10.36 3.61
CA GLU A 73 -11.50 -11.71 3.79
C GLU A 73 -10.59 -12.59 4.63
N ALA A 74 -9.29 -12.54 4.41
CA ALA A 74 -8.38 -13.37 5.19
C ALA A 74 -8.27 -12.93 6.65
N GLN A 75 -8.28 -11.63 6.94
CA GLN A 75 -8.42 -11.13 8.32
C GLN A 75 -9.73 -11.60 8.95
N LEU A 76 -10.83 -11.55 8.20
CA LEU A 76 -12.14 -11.99 8.69
C LEU A 76 -12.14 -13.50 8.96
N ALA A 77 -11.48 -14.28 8.11
CA ALA A 77 -11.34 -15.72 8.25
C ALA A 77 -10.38 -16.12 9.38
N ASN A 78 -9.37 -15.29 9.68
CA ASN A 78 -8.36 -15.55 10.70
C ASN A 78 -8.10 -14.30 11.56
N PRO A 79 -9.02 -13.93 12.47
CA PRO A 79 -8.89 -12.74 13.30
C PRO A 79 -7.77 -12.83 14.35
N ASP A 80 -7.28 -14.03 14.65
CA ASP A 80 -6.20 -14.29 15.62
C ASP A 80 -4.80 -14.11 15.01
N VAL A 81 -4.70 -14.08 13.67
CA VAL A 81 -3.43 -14.02 12.95
C VAL A 81 -3.21 -12.60 12.42
N PRO A 82 -2.09 -11.93 12.78
CA PRO A 82 -1.79 -10.61 12.24
C PRO A 82 -1.50 -10.66 10.74
N LEU A 83 -1.83 -9.59 10.01
CA LEU A 83 -1.46 -9.44 8.60
C LEU A 83 0.05 -9.33 8.43
N GLY A 84 0.58 -9.81 7.31
CA GLY A 84 1.95 -9.52 6.92
C GLY A 84 2.18 -8.03 6.69
N THR A 85 3.44 -7.60 6.76
CA THR A 85 3.82 -6.18 6.67
C THR A 85 3.34 -5.52 5.38
N ALA A 86 3.45 -6.22 4.25
CA ALA A 86 3.01 -5.73 2.95
C ALA A 86 1.48 -5.65 2.84
N GLU A 87 0.77 -6.63 3.39
CA GLU A 87 -0.70 -6.65 3.41
C GLU A 87 -1.25 -5.52 4.29
N HIS A 88 -0.64 -5.29 5.45
CA HIS A 88 -0.98 -4.16 6.31
C HIS A 88 -0.72 -2.81 5.63
N PHE A 89 0.40 -2.70 4.90
CA PHE A 89 0.74 -1.53 4.10
C PHE A 89 -0.31 -1.25 3.02
N LEU A 90 -0.67 -2.28 2.23
CA LEU A 90 -1.66 -2.15 1.17
C LEU A 90 -3.06 -1.87 1.72
N SER A 91 -3.46 -2.51 2.82
CA SER A 91 -4.72 -2.22 3.51
C SER A 91 -4.79 -0.75 3.94
N SER A 92 -3.71 -0.22 4.51
CA SER A 92 -3.61 1.19 4.89
C SER A 92 -3.67 2.13 3.68
N LEU A 93 -3.01 1.79 2.58
CA LEU A 93 -3.09 2.57 1.33
C LEU A 93 -4.50 2.55 0.73
N ALA A 94 -5.15 1.38 0.70
CA ALA A 94 -6.50 1.21 0.16
C ALA A 94 -7.60 1.83 1.04
N SER A 95 -7.26 2.18 2.28
CA SER A 95 -8.10 2.98 3.18
C SER A 95 -8.07 4.48 2.82
N ILE A 96 -7.09 4.93 2.03
CA ILE A 96 -6.99 6.32 1.57
C ILE A 96 -7.92 6.54 0.38
N SER A 97 -9.00 7.27 0.60
CA SER A 97 -9.90 7.66 -0.49
C SER A 97 -9.18 8.55 -1.50
N ALA A 98 -9.37 8.26 -2.79
CA ALA A 98 -8.78 9.01 -3.89
C ALA A 98 -7.23 9.05 -3.86
N LEU A 99 -6.59 7.95 -3.44
CA LEU A 99 -5.13 7.82 -3.39
C LEU A 99 -4.47 8.17 -4.74
N THR A 100 -4.91 7.53 -5.83
CA THR A 100 -4.36 7.71 -7.18
C THR A 100 -4.40 9.17 -7.65
N PRO A 101 -5.56 9.86 -7.71
CA PRO A 101 -5.59 11.25 -8.17
C PRO A 101 -4.83 12.21 -7.25
N ARG A 102 -4.78 11.95 -5.92
CA ARG A 102 -3.97 12.76 -5.00
C ARG A 102 -2.48 12.62 -5.26
N LEU A 103 -2.00 11.39 -5.44
CA LEU A 103 -0.60 11.12 -5.81
C LEU A 103 -0.25 11.78 -7.15
N GLN A 104 -1.13 11.70 -8.15
CA GLN A 104 -0.90 12.37 -9.44
C GLN A 104 -0.86 13.90 -9.29
N LEU A 105 -1.78 14.50 -8.53
CA LEU A 105 -1.79 15.94 -8.28
C LEU A 105 -0.52 16.37 -7.52
N TRP A 106 -0.09 15.57 -6.55
CA TRP A 106 1.09 15.86 -5.77
C TRP A 106 2.39 15.72 -6.58
N ALA A 107 2.51 14.65 -7.39
CA ALA A 107 3.58 14.51 -8.36
C ALA A 107 3.65 15.71 -9.31
N PHE A 108 2.48 16.20 -9.75
CA PHE A 108 2.38 17.40 -10.58
C PHE A 108 2.85 18.66 -9.84
N LYS A 109 2.40 18.88 -8.59
CA LYS A 109 2.86 20.00 -7.73
C LYS A 109 4.39 20.00 -7.60
N LEU A 110 4.98 18.86 -7.22
CA LEU A 110 6.44 18.75 -7.07
C LEU A 110 7.18 18.98 -8.39
N ASN A 111 6.64 18.47 -9.50
CA ASN A 111 7.26 18.69 -10.81
C ASN A 111 7.18 20.15 -11.25
N TYR A 112 6.11 20.85 -10.87
CA TYR A 112 5.93 22.27 -11.13
C TYR A 112 6.88 23.13 -10.28
N GLU A 113 6.97 22.88 -8.97
CA GLU A 113 7.92 23.57 -8.08
C GLU A 113 9.39 23.32 -8.47
N ALA A 114 9.70 22.13 -8.97
CA ALA A 114 11.03 21.82 -9.50
C ALA A 114 11.32 22.54 -10.83
N LEU A 115 10.30 22.91 -11.61
CA LEU A 115 10.43 23.61 -12.88
C LEU A 115 10.57 25.13 -12.70
N GLU A 116 10.02 25.69 -11.61
CA GLU A 116 10.09 27.11 -11.28
C GLU A 116 11.40 27.54 -10.60
N LYS A 117 12.38 26.62 -10.42
CA LYS A 117 13.64 26.87 -9.70
C LYS A 117 14.88 26.78 -10.57
#